data_AF-A0A164K2V4-F1
#
_entry.id   AF-A0A164K2V4-F1
#
_cell.length_a   1.000
_cell.length_b   1.000
_cell.length_c   1.000
_cell.angle_alpha   90.00
_cell.angle_beta   90.00
_cell.angle_gamma   90.00
#
_symmetry.space_group_name_H-M   'P 1'
#
loop_
_entity.id
_entity.type
_entity.pdbx_description
1 polymer ?
#
loop_
_entity_poly.entity_id
_entity_poly.type
_entity_poly.pdbx_seq_one_letter_code
_entity_poly.pdbx_strand_id
1 'polypeptide(L)'
;MDLYWSLEEKYFTGKPRRNPIFRDYTLLLYETAGRPGECLAIEFDSIDYNAGTVTIEATLVYTVLTIEDVHRLIEEFKLSSNQIILPEDWKTLSPTARIYVLFRQPFPKTEASLRVIKVSARALAALKRLKLLAKPGQKLVFIGSSGAMLNPDNAEVTFRKIVKGTPLEGATLRTLRSTKATRIAEAYIRRGLDYALARAREILGHEIGSPVTLENYVAIDRPVIDFVDVG
;
A
#
# COMPACT_ATOMS: atom_id res chain seq x y z
N MET A 1 -12.45 -15.30 2.27
CA MET A 1 -11.05 -14.89 2.49
C MET A 1 -10.19 -16.03 3.03
N ASP A 2 -10.76 -16.93 3.83
CA ASP A 2 -10.03 -18.08 4.40
C ASP A 2 -9.31 -18.94 3.36
N LEU A 3 -9.93 -19.18 2.20
CA LEU A 3 -9.29 -19.89 1.10
C LEU A 3 -8.00 -19.18 0.66
N TYR A 4 -8.01 -17.87 0.45
CA TYR A 4 -6.81 -17.11 0.07
C TYR A 4 -5.71 -17.23 1.13
N TRP A 5 -6.05 -17.01 2.42
CA TRP A 5 -5.08 -17.09 3.50
C TRP A 5 -4.43 -18.48 3.60
N SER A 6 -5.21 -19.55 3.38
CA SER A 6 -4.69 -20.92 3.35
C SER A 6 -3.74 -21.18 2.18
N LEU A 7 -4.05 -20.64 0.99
CA LEU A 7 -3.22 -20.78 -0.21
C LEU A 7 -1.91 -20.01 -0.06
N GLU A 8 -1.97 -18.79 0.47
CA GLU A 8 -0.80 -17.97 0.76
C GLU A 8 0.11 -18.66 1.80
N GLU A 9 -0.45 -19.17 2.90
CA GLU A 9 0.31 -19.93 3.90
C GLU A 9 1.03 -21.12 3.27
N LYS A 10 0.32 -21.93 2.47
CA LYS A 10 0.89 -23.09 1.77
C LYS A 10 2.00 -22.68 0.80
N TYR A 11 1.84 -21.54 0.12
CA TYR A 11 2.87 -21.02 -0.78
C TYR A 11 4.16 -20.68 -0.02
N PHE A 12 4.09 -20.02 1.14
CA PHE A 12 5.32 -19.63 1.86
C PHE A 12 5.94 -20.77 2.67
N THR A 13 5.14 -21.64 3.27
CA THR A 13 5.64 -22.80 4.03
C THR A 13 6.34 -23.85 3.16
N GLY A 14 5.94 -23.98 1.89
CA GLY A 14 6.51 -24.98 0.99
C GLY A 14 7.93 -24.69 0.46
N LYS A 15 8.51 -23.50 0.67
CA LYS A 15 9.88 -23.16 0.23
C LYS A 15 10.58 -22.19 1.18
N PRO A 16 11.68 -22.58 1.87
CA PRO A 16 12.32 -21.77 2.92
C PRO A 16 12.97 -20.47 2.42
N ARG A 17 13.20 -20.31 1.11
CA ARG A 17 13.79 -19.08 0.52
C ARG A 17 12.75 -18.00 0.17
N ARG A 18 11.45 -18.25 0.35
CA ARG A 18 10.42 -17.25 0.01
C ARG A 18 10.37 -16.19 1.11
N ASN A 19 10.49 -14.92 0.72
CA ASN A 19 10.47 -13.81 1.66
C ASN A 19 9.06 -13.64 2.26
N PRO A 20 8.88 -13.82 3.59
CA PRO A 20 7.57 -13.75 4.23
C PRO A 20 6.96 -12.35 4.21
N ILE A 21 7.73 -11.30 3.86
CA ILE A 21 7.25 -9.91 3.81
C ILE A 21 6.01 -9.72 2.94
N PHE A 22 5.85 -10.56 1.92
CA PHE A 22 4.67 -10.52 1.05
C PHE A 22 3.38 -10.85 1.82
N ARG A 23 3.43 -11.74 2.82
CA ARG A 23 2.27 -12.08 3.67
C ARG A 23 1.86 -10.91 4.56
N ASP A 24 2.84 -10.21 5.12
CA ASP A 24 2.57 -9.02 5.92
C ASP A 24 2.00 -7.90 5.05
N TYR A 25 2.52 -7.77 3.84
CA TYR A 25 2.04 -6.82 2.84
C TYR A 25 0.59 -7.08 2.43
N THR A 26 0.23 -8.31 2.07
CA THR A 26 -1.15 -8.65 1.65
C THR A 26 -2.14 -8.58 2.80
N LEU A 27 -1.72 -8.94 4.02
CA LEU A 27 -2.52 -8.72 5.24
C LEU A 27 -2.82 -7.23 5.41
N LEU A 28 -1.80 -6.37 5.36
CA LEU A 28 -1.99 -4.93 5.53
C LEU A 28 -2.81 -4.33 4.39
N LEU A 29 -2.62 -4.80 3.15
CA LEU A 29 -3.41 -4.38 2.00
C LEU A 29 -4.89 -4.72 2.18
N TYR A 30 -5.20 -5.90 2.71
CA TYR A 30 -6.58 -6.27 3.04
C TYR A 30 -7.14 -5.39 4.16
N GLU A 31 -6.44 -5.26 5.28
CA GLU A 31 -6.88 -4.51 6.47
C GLU A 31 -7.16 -3.04 6.17
N THR A 32 -6.25 -2.40 5.43
CA THR A 32 -6.37 -0.98 5.04
C THR A 32 -7.26 -0.74 3.83
N ALA A 33 -7.71 -1.83 3.19
CA ALA A 33 -8.23 -1.83 1.84
C ALA A 33 -7.39 -0.96 0.88
N GLY A 34 -6.08 -0.84 1.08
CA GLY A 34 -5.23 0.11 0.35
C GLY A 34 -4.98 -0.27 -1.11
N ARG A 35 -4.57 0.70 -1.93
CA ARG A 35 -4.00 0.39 -3.25
C ARG A 35 -2.60 -0.25 -3.06
N PRO A 36 -2.12 -1.09 -4.00
CA PRO A 36 -0.80 -1.70 -3.91
C PRO A 36 0.33 -0.69 -3.64
N GLY A 37 0.36 0.43 -4.38
CA GLY A 37 1.35 1.49 -4.19
C GLY A 37 1.21 2.24 -2.86
N GLU A 38 -0.01 2.45 -2.37
CA GLU A 38 -0.27 3.06 -1.06
C GLU A 38 0.32 2.21 0.07
N CYS A 39 0.04 0.90 0.05
CA CYS A 39 0.53 -0.02 1.07
C CYS A 39 2.05 -0.15 1.05
N LEU A 40 2.67 -0.16 -0.14
CA LEU A 40 4.13 -0.23 -0.26
C LEU A 40 4.83 1.08 0.10
N ALA A 41 4.11 2.22 0.13
CA ALA A 41 4.67 3.53 0.48
C ALA A 41 4.63 3.85 1.97
N ILE A 42 4.04 2.96 2.79
CA ILE A 42 3.94 3.15 4.24
C ILE A 42 5.36 3.19 4.82
N GLU A 43 5.63 4.25 5.57
CA GLU A 43 6.84 4.40 6.37
C GLU A 43 6.55 4.04 7.83
N PHE A 44 7.58 3.66 8.58
CA PHE A 44 7.43 3.32 9.98
C PHE A 44 6.90 4.47 10.83
N ASP A 45 7.13 5.72 10.42
CA ASP A 45 6.67 6.92 11.10
C ASP A 45 5.19 7.22 10.80
N SER A 46 4.61 6.58 9.77
CA SER A 46 3.18 6.63 9.47
C SER A 46 2.36 5.65 10.33
N ILE A 47 2.96 5.00 11.34
CA ILE A 47 2.32 3.98 12.20
C ILE A 47 2.31 4.46 13.65
N ASP A 48 1.13 4.54 14.24
CA ASP A 48 0.98 4.65 15.69
C ASP A 48 0.83 3.25 16.30
N TYR A 49 1.91 2.76 16.89
CA TYR A 49 1.96 1.41 17.49
C TYR A 49 1.15 1.27 18.78
N ASN A 50 0.82 2.38 19.44
CA ASN A 50 0.04 2.40 20.67
C ASN A 50 -1.45 2.43 20.32
N ALA A 51 -1.85 3.30 19.38
CA ALA A 51 -3.23 3.39 18.90
C ALA A 51 -3.60 2.23 17.96
N GLY A 52 -2.61 1.53 17.39
CA GLY A 52 -2.81 0.47 16.41
C GLY A 52 -3.34 1.00 15.09
N THR A 53 -2.85 2.17 14.66
CA THR A 53 -3.32 2.84 13.43
C THR A 53 -2.20 3.01 12.43
N VAL A 54 -2.59 3.06 11.15
CA VAL A 54 -1.72 3.27 9.99
C VAL A 54 -2.27 4.43 9.18
N THR A 55 -1.41 5.40 8.91
CA THR A 55 -1.72 6.55 8.05
C THR A 55 -1.37 6.24 6.60
N ILE A 56 -2.35 6.36 5.71
CA ILE A 56 -2.15 6.28 4.26
C ILE A 56 -2.02 7.71 3.72
N GLU A 57 -0.81 8.06 3.29
CA GLU A 57 -0.48 9.44 2.86
C GLU A 57 0.42 9.54 1.63
N ALA A 58 0.88 8.40 1.11
CA ALA A 58 1.83 8.36 0.01
C ALA A 58 1.49 7.17 -0.90
N THR A 59 2.08 7.16 -2.09
CA THR A 59 2.01 6.00 -2.98
C THR A 59 3.34 5.77 -3.68
N LEU A 60 3.73 4.50 -3.84
CA LEU A 60 4.81 4.14 -4.75
C LEU A 60 4.26 4.18 -6.18
N VAL A 61 4.98 4.85 -7.06
CA VAL A 61 4.61 5.03 -8.47
C VAL A 61 5.71 4.41 -9.32
N TYR A 62 5.34 3.46 -10.17
CA TYR A 62 6.19 2.93 -11.22
C TYR A 62 5.74 3.49 -12.56
N THR A 63 6.57 4.27 -13.24
CA THR A 63 6.20 4.97 -14.48
C THR A 63 7.42 5.24 -15.36
N VAL A 64 7.19 5.73 -16.58
CA VAL A 64 8.25 6.15 -17.51
C VAL A 64 8.33 7.66 -17.55
N LEU A 65 9.50 8.21 -17.26
CA LEU A 65 9.78 9.65 -17.25
C LEU A 65 10.96 9.98 -18.17
N THR A 66 11.04 11.23 -18.62
CA THR A 66 12.27 11.75 -19.21
C THR A 66 13.32 12.02 -18.13
N ILE A 67 14.61 12.06 -18.48
CA ILE A 67 15.66 12.45 -17.52
C ILE A 67 15.40 13.85 -16.93
N GLU A 68 14.90 14.78 -17.75
CA GLU A 68 14.50 16.12 -17.29
C GLU A 68 13.36 16.08 -16.25
N ASP A 69 12.34 15.25 -16.46
CA ASP A 69 11.28 15.04 -15.48
C ASP A 69 11.80 14.40 -14.18
N VAL A 70 12.79 13.50 -14.27
CA VAL A 70 13.42 12.88 -13.10
C VAL A 70 14.15 13.90 -12.24
N HIS A 71 14.89 14.83 -12.85
CA HIS A 71 15.54 15.91 -12.12
C HIS A 71 14.53 16.78 -11.38
N ARG A 72 13.46 17.22 -12.07
CA ARG A 72 12.37 18.00 -11.47
C ARG A 72 11.73 17.26 -10.29
N LEU A 73 11.44 15.98 -10.47
CA LEU A 73 10.82 15.15 -9.44
C LEU A 73 11.69 14.98 -8.19
N ILE A 74 13.01 14.79 -8.35
CA ILE A 74 13.94 14.68 -7.22
C ILE A 74 13.99 16.00 -6.44
N GLU A 75 14.02 17.13 -7.15
CA GLU A 75 14.06 18.46 -6.54
C GLU A 75 12.75 18.79 -5.81
N GLU A 76 11.61 18.56 -6.46
CA GLU A 76 10.28 18.88 -5.95
C GLU A 76 9.96 18.07 -4.69
N PHE A 77 10.19 16.75 -4.71
CA PHE A 77 9.82 15.87 -3.60
C PHE A 77 10.96 15.62 -2.62
N LYS A 78 12.15 16.17 -2.86
CA LYS A 78 13.36 15.99 -2.03
C LYS A 78 13.65 14.51 -1.74
N LEU A 79 13.48 13.65 -2.75
CA LEU A 79 13.60 12.21 -2.58
C LEU A 79 15.02 11.80 -2.23
N SER A 80 15.18 11.00 -1.18
CA SER A 80 16.43 10.32 -0.88
C SER A 80 16.60 9.04 -1.71
N SER A 81 17.82 8.50 -1.75
CA SER A 81 18.18 7.29 -2.52
C SER A 81 17.37 6.03 -2.17
N ASN A 82 16.72 5.99 -1.02
CA ASN A 82 15.83 4.91 -0.58
C ASN A 82 14.34 5.16 -0.94
N GLN A 83 14.02 6.28 -1.59
CA GLN A 83 12.67 6.66 -2.02
C GLN A 83 12.55 6.79 -3.55
N ILE A 84 13.61 6.51 -4.30
CA ILE A 84 13.62 6.44 -5.76
C ILE A 84 14.58 5.35 -6.25
N ILE A 85 14.19 4.60 -7.28
CA ILE A 85 15.04 3.66 -8.02
C ILE A 85 15.18 4.17 -9.45
N LEU A 86 16.43 4.29 -9.88
CA LEU A 86 16.86 4.71 -11.21
C LEU A 86 17.90 3.72 -11.76
N PRO A 87 18.02 3.57 -13.09
CA PRO A 87 19.16 2.87 -13.70
C PRO A 87 20.50 3.46 -13.25
N GLU A 88 21.54 2.66 -13.09
CA GLU A 88 22.85 3.13 -12.58
C GLU A 88 23.47 4.24 -13.45
N ASP A 89 23.28 4.15 -14.76
CA ASP A 89 23.85 5.03 -15.78
C ASP A 89 22.96 6.24 -16.13
N TRP A 90 21.86 6.47 -15.40
CA TRP A 90 20.83 7.45 -15.77
C TRP A 90 21.36 8.88 -15.98
N LYS A 91 22.39 9.27 -15.22
CA LYS A 91 23.01 10.61 -15.32
C LYS A 91 23.80 10.85 -16.61
N THR A 92 24.13 9.78 -17.34
CA THR A 92 24.87 9.85 -18.60
C THR A 92 23.96 9.88 -19.82
N LEU A 93 22.66 9.65 -19.63
CA LEU A 93 21.67 9.62 -20.69
C LEU A 93 21.27 11.03 -21.12
N SER A 94 20.80 11.16 -22.36
CA SER A 94 20.25 12.42 -22.89
C SER A 94 19.08 12.92 -22.04
N PRO A 95 18.89 14.25 -21.85
CA PRO A 95 17.74 14.82 -21.12
C PRO A 95 16.37 14.31 -21.59
N THR A 96 16.24 13.99 -22.89
CA THR A 96 15.00 13.49 -23.51
C THR A 96 14.85 11.97 -23.48
N ALA A 97 15.87 11.23 -23.01
CA ALA A 97 15.81 9.78 -22.89
C ALA A 97 14.72 9.40 -21.87
N ARG A 98 13.97 8.35 -22.18
CA ARG A 98 12.88 7.84 -21.34
C ARG A 98 13.35 6.63 -20.55
N ILE A 99 13.15 6.67 -19.23
CA ILE A 99 13.53 5.58 -18.33
C ILE A 99 12.37 5.19 -17.43
N TYR A 100 12.36 3.92 -17.01
CA TYR A 100 11.48 3.47 -15.95
C TYR A 100 11.98 3.97 -14.59
N VAL A 101 11.07 4.50 -13.79
CA VAL A 101 11.34 5.08 -12.47
C VAL A 101 10.33 4.50 -11.48
N LEU A 102 10.83 4.01 -10.35
CA LEU A 102 10.00 3.72 -9.18
C LEU A 102 10.32 4.78 -8.13
N PHE A 103 9.31 5.50 -7.63
CA PHE A 103 9.53 6.52 -6.60
C PHE A 103 8.36 6.58 -5.60
N ARG A 104 8.63 7.08 -4.40
CA ARG A 104 7.62 7.39 -3.39
C ARG A 104 7.08 8.80 -3.62
N GLN A 105 5.84 8.90 -4.07
CA GLN A 105 5.12 10.17 -4.16
C GLN A 105 4.59 10.53 -2.76
N PRO A 106 4.90 11.73 -2.21
CA PRO A 106 4.57 12.10 -0.83
C PRO A 106 3.10 12.54 -0.63
N PHE A 107 2.25 12.27 -1.61
CA PHE A 107 0.82 12.44 -1.55
C PHE A 107 0.16 11.31 -2.34
N PRO A 108 -1.05 10.88 -1.94
CA PRO A 108 -1.80 9.93 -2.74
C PRO A 108 -2.32 10.60 -4.03
N LYS A 109 -2.85 9.79 -4.95
CA LYS A 109 -3.38 10.28 -6.23
C LYS A 109 -4.52 11.33 -6.07
N THR A 110 -5.23 11.34 -4.94
CA THR A 110 -6.30 12.30 -4.61
C THR A 110 -6.28 12.62 -3.11
N GLU A 111 -6.60 13.85 -2.69
CA GLU A 111 -6.59 14.25 -1.27
C GLU A 111 -7.49 13.36 -0.39
N ALA A 112 -8.65 12.92 -0.89
CA ALA A 112 -9.52 12.00 -0.16
C ALA A 112 -8.96 10.59 0.07
N SER A 113 -7.82 10.26 -0.53
CA SER A 113 -7.11 9.02 -0.20
C SER A 113 -6.30 9.15 1.09
N LEU A 114 -6.14 10.36 1.66
CA LEU A 114 -5.52 10.58 2.97
C LEU A 114 -6.43 10.04 4.08
N ARG A 115 -5.97 9.03 4.83
CA ARG A 115 -6.78 8.41 5.89
C ARG A 115 -5.94 7.74 6.96
N VAL A 116 -6.48 7.68 8.17
CA VAL A 116 -5.91 6.93 9.31
C VAL A 116 -6.80 5.72 9.55
N ILE A 117 -6.22 4.52 9.51
CA ILE A 117 -6.96 3.27 9.60
C ILE A 117 -6.47 2.48 10.79
N LYS A 118 -7.39 2.02 11.63
CA LYS A 118 -7.08 1.07 12.70
C LYS A 118 -6.89 -0.33 12.10
N VAL A 119 -5.84 -1.01 12.54
CA VAL A 119 -5.49 -2.35 12.06
C VAL A 119 -5.63 -3.38 13.18
N SER A 120 -5.88 -4.63 12.82
CA SER A 120 -5.98 -5.72 13.79
C SER A 120 -4.70 -5.94 14.59
N ALA A 121 -4.82 -6.59 15.74
CA ALA A 121 -3.67 -7.00 16.56
C ALA A 121 -2.67 -7.87 15.76
N ARG A 122 -3.17 -8.68 14.82
CA ARG A 122 -2.35 -9.50 13.92
C ARG A 122 -1.52 -8.62 12.98
N ALA A 123 -2.13 -7.62 12.35
CA ALA A 123 -1.41 -6.69 11.49
C ALA A 123 -0.41 -5.85 12.29
N LEU A 124 -0.81 -5.36 13.46
CA LEU A 124 0.07 -4.60 14.36
C LEU A 124 1.28 -5.42 14.82
N ALA A 125 1.10 -6.71 15.13
CA ALA A 125 2.20 -7.61 15.47
C ALA A 125 3.17 -7.80 14.30
N ALA A 126 2.66 -7.94 13.07
CA ALA A 126 3.49 -8.00 11.87
C ALA A 126 4.31 -6.71 11.67
N LEU A 127 3.68 -5.54 11.82
CA LEU A 127 4.36 -4.24 11.73
C LEU A 127 5.45 -4.08 12.80
N LYS A 128 5.17 -4.46 14.05
CA LYS A 128 6.18 -4.44 15.14
C LYS A 128 7.37 -5.35 14.81
N ARG A 129 7.11 -6.56 14.30
CA ARG A 129 8.18 -7.46 13.87
C ARG A 129 9.01 -6.86 12.73
N LEU A 130 8.38 -6.24 11.74
CA LEU A 130 9.09 -5.59 10.64
C LEU A 130 9.94 -4.40 11.12
N LYS A 131 9.45 -3.61 12.09
CA LYS A 131 10.21 -2.51 12.70
C LYS A 131 11.48 -3.02 13.40
N LEU A 132 11.39 -4.14 14.12
CA LEU A 132 12.55 -4.76 14.78
C LEU A 132 13.60 -5.29 13.79
N LEU A 133 13.18 -5.70 12.59
CA LEU A 133 14.06 -6.21 11.53
C LEU A 133 14.59 -5.09 10.60
N ALA A 134 14.15 -3.85 10.81
CA ALA A 134 14.50 -2.74 9.93
C ALA A 134 15.99 -2.41 10.00
N LYS A 135 16.60 -2.13 8.84
CA LYS A 135 18.00 -1.68 8.77
C LYS A 135 18.10 -0.22 9.25
N PRO A 136 19.26 0.23 9.77
CA PRO A 136 19.48 1.64 10.09
C PRO A 136 19.15 2.55 8.90
N GLY A 137 18.36 3.61 9.13
CA GLY A 137 17.93 4.54 8.09
C GLY A 137 16.80 4.05 7.16
N GLN A 138 16.29 2.83 7.36
CA GLN A 138 15.13 2.34 6.62
C GLN A 138 13.86 3.04 7.09
N LYS A 139 13.21 3.75 6.17
CA LYS A 139 11.91 4.42 6.42
C LYS A 139 10.73 3.53 6.03
N LEU A 140 10.77 2.95 4.84
CA LEU A 140 9.69 2.10 4.31
C LEU A 140 9.53 0.81 5.12
N VAL A 141 8.29 0.44 5.38
CA VAL A 141 7.93 -0.81 6.06
C VAL A 141 8.26 -2.02 5.18
N PHE A 142 7.92 -1.94 3.89
CA PHE A 142 8.09 -3.04 2.96
C PHE A 142 9.22 -2.78 1.97
N ILE A 143 10.31 -3.52 2.12
CA ILE A 143 11.48 -3.47 1.23
C ILE A 143 11.87 -4.88 0.78
N GLY A 144 12.53 -4.98 -0.36
CA GLY A 144 13.17 -6.21 -0.82
C GLY A 144 14.33 -6.61 0.10
N SER A 145 14.78 -7.86 0.00
CA SER A 145 15.93 -8.37 0.76
C SER A 145 17.22 -7.58 0.50
N SER A 146 17.37 -7.00 -0.70
CA SER A 146 18.48 -6.12 -1.07
C SER A 146 18.44 -4.76 -0.37
N GLY A 147 17.32 -4.35 0.24
CA GLY A 147 17.11 -2.98 0.71
C GLY A 147 16.32 -2.10 -0.25
N ALA A 148 16.11 -2.56 -1.49
CA ALA A 148 15.40 -1.80 -2.52
C ALA A 148 13.88 -1.74 -2.28
N MET A 149 13.24 -0.71 -2.82
CA MET A 149 11.78 -0.63 -2.86
C MET A 149 11.17 -1.82 -3.61
N LEU A 150 10.03 -2.29 -3.13
CA LEU A 150 9.26 -3.30 -3.84
C LEU A 150 8.48 -2.64 -4.99
N ASN A 151 8.56 -3.23 -6.18
CA ASN A 151 7.72 -2.83 -7.30
C ASN A 151 6.30 -3.43 -7.11
N PRO A 152 5.22 -2.62 -7.14
CA PRO A 152 3.84 -3.10 -7.10
C PRO A 152 3.54 -4.22 -8.11
N ASP A 153 4.12 -4.17 -9.31
CA ASP A 153 3.90 -5.17 -10.36
C ASP A 153 4.46 -6.54 -9.98
N ASN A 154 5.60 -6.57 -9.27
CA ASN A 154 6.19 -7.82 -8.78
C ASN A 154 5.33 -8.47 -7.69
N ALA A 155 4.64 -7.66 -6.88
CA ALA A 155 3.70 -8.16 -5.89
C ALA A 155 2.51 -8.85 -6.57
N GLU A 156 1.97 -8.26 -7.63
CA GLU A 156 0.89 -8.83 -8.44
C GLU A 156 1.31 -10.17 -9.10
N VAL A 157 2.55 -10.26 -9.62
CA VAL A 157 3.10 -11.53 -10.13
C VAL A 157 3.13 -12.62 -9.06
N THR A 158 3.51 -12.27 -7.83
CA THR A 158 3.54 -13.23 -6.71
C THR A 158 2.14 -13.67 -6.32
N PHE A 159 1.19 -12.73 -6.26
CA PHE A 159 -0.22 -13.03 -6.01
C PHE A 159 -0.78 -14.03 -7.04
N ARG A 160 -0.56 -13.78 -8.33
CA ARG A 160 -1.00 -14.67 -9.41
C ARG A 160 -0.43 -16.08 -9.28
N LYS A 161 0.83 -16.22 -8.84
CA LYS A 161 1.43 -17.54 -8.59
C LYS A 161 0.77 -18.28 -7.43
N ILE A 162 0.25 -17.58 -6.42
CA ILE A 162 -0.44 -18.18 -5.27
C ILE A 162 -1.81 -18.73 -5.69
N VAL A 163 -2.55 -17.96 -6.52
CA VAL A 163 -3.94 -18.32 -6.89
C VAL A 163 -4.05 -19.18 -8.16
N LYS A 164 -2.97 -19.37 -8.92
CA LYS A 164 -2.96 -20.16 -10.16
C LYS A 164 -3.42 -21.60 -9.91
N GLY A 165 -4.37 -22.10 -10.72
CA GLY A 165 -4.92 -23.46 -10.61
C GLY A 165 -5.83 -23.65 -9.40
N THR A 166 -6.38 -22.57 -8.84
CA THR A 166 -7.30 -22.60 -7.69
C THR A 166 -8.62 -21.94 -8.07
N PRO A 167 -9.69 -22.07 -7.26
CA PRO A 167 -10.93 -21.33 -7.49
C PRO A 167 -10.78 -19.80 -7.47
N LEU A 168 -9.63 -19.27 -7.01
CA LEU A 168 -9.32 -17.84 -7.02
C LEU A 168 -8.50 -17.43 -8.25
N GLU A 169 -8.34 -18.30 -9.25
CA GLU A 169 -7.65 -17.96 -10.49
C GLU A 169 -8.37 -16.78 -11.19
N GLY A 170 -7.59 -15.74 -11.53
CA GLY A 170 -8.10 -14.46 -12.02
C GLY A 170 -8.31 -13.39 -10.93
N ALA A 171 -8.23 -13.73 -9.65
CA ALA A 171 -8.14 -12.74 -8.58
C ALA A 171 -6.81 -11.95 -8.69
N THR A 172 -6.85 -10.70 -8.24
CA THR A 172 -5.70 -9.77 -8.22
C THR A 172 -5.53 -9.17 -6.84
N LEU A 173 -4.47 -8.41 -6.59
CA LEU A 173 -4.34 -7.63 -5.34
C LEU A 173 -5.54 -6.68 -5.13
N ARG A 174 -6.15 -6.18 -6.21
CA ARG A 174 -7.38 -5.36 -6.13
C ARG A 174 -8.57 -6.13 -5.55
N THR A 175 -8.61 -7.45 -5.72
CA THR A 175 -9.66 -8.30 -5.15
C THR A 175 -9.63 -8.27 -3.62
N LEU A 176 -8.47 -8.18 -2.99
CA LEU A 176 -8.36 -8.05 -1.52
C LEU A 176 -9.05 -6.76 -1.04
N ARG A 177 -8.75 -5.64 -1.71
CA ARG A 177 -9.35 -4.32 -1.43
C ARG A 177 -10.88 -4.33 -1.61
N SER A 178 -11.39 -4.86 -2.73
CA SER A 178 -12.85 -4.95 -2.92
C SER A 178 -13.51 -5.86 -1.90
N THR A 179 -12.85 -6.97 -1.53
CA THR A 179 -13.39 -7.90 -0.54
C THR A 179 -13.54 -7.27 0.84
N LYS A 180 -12.53 -6.53 1.34
CA LYS A 180 -12.65 -5.80 2.62
C LYS A 180 -13.80 -4.79 2.59
N ALA A 181 -13.91 -4.02 1.51
CA ALA A 181 -15.01 -3.06 1.36
C ALA A 181 -16.39 -3.73 1.33
N THR A 182 -16.53 -4.87 0.64
CA THR A 182 -17.76 -5.66 0.64
C THR A 182 -18.10 -6.17 2.04
N ARG A 183 -17.11 -6.70 2.78
CA ARG A 183 -17.31 -7.17 4.17
C ARG A 183 -17.79 -6.03 5.09
N ILE A 184 -17.23 -4.84 4.93
CA ILE A 184 -17.70 -3.64 5.64
C ILE A 184 -19.15 -3.32 5.29
N ALA A 185 -19.51 -3.30 4.00
CA ALA A 185 -20.89 -3.06 3.60
C ALA A 185 -21.86 -4.12 4.17
N GLU A 186 -21.50 -5.40 4.09
CA GLU A 186 -22.29 -6.52 4.63
C GLU A 186 -22.51 -6.39 6.14
N ALA A 187 -21.48 -6.01 6.90
CA ALA A 187 -21.57 -5.84 8.35
C ALA A 187 -22.56 -4.75 8.77
N TYR A 188 -22.72 -3.72 7.93
CA TYR A 188 -23.57 -2.57 8.23
C TYR A 188 -24.89 -2.54 7.45
N ILE A 189 -25.19 -3.53 6.60
CA ILE A 189 -26.39 -3.53 5.73
C ILE A 189 -27.70 -3.43 6.52
N ARG A 190 -27.74 -3.98 7.73
CA ARG A 190 -28.91 -3.89 8.63
C ARG A 190 -29.23 -2.46 9.10
N ARG A 191 -28.28 -1.52 8.97
CA ARG A 191 -28.46 -0.09 9.24
C ARG A 191 -28.91 0.71 8.02
N GLY A 192 -29.18 0.03 6.90
CA GLY A 192 -29.59 0.63 5.63
C GLY A 192 -28.48 0.60 4.58
N LEU A 193 -28.88 0.47 3.31
CA LEU A 193 -27.96 0.37 2.17
C LEU A 193 -27.04 1.58 2.05
N ASP A 194 -27.57 2.80 2.18
CA ASP A 194 -26.78 4.03 2.06
C ASP A 194 -25.71 4.14 3.15
N TYR A 195 -26.05 3.75 4.38
CA TYR A 195 -25.10 3.73 5.49
C TYR A 195 -23.98 2.71 5.25
N ALA A 196 -24.32 1.49 4.82
CA ALA A 196 -23.37 0.45 4.48
C ALA A 196 -22.40 0.88 3.35
N LEU A 197 -22.95 1.47 2.29
CA LEU A 197 -22.14 1.99 1.16
C LEU A 197 -21.26 3.17 1.59
N ALA A 198 -21.73 4.03 2.50
CA ALA A 198 -20.91 5.11 3.06
C ALA A 198 -19.70 4.56 3.82
N ARG A 199 -19.87 3.56 4.70
CA ARG A 199 -18.75 2.92 5.42
C ARG A 199 -17.73 2.27 4.47
N ALA A 200 -18.22 1.59 3.42
CA ALA A 200 -17.36 1.00 2.40
C ALA A 200 -16.59 2.06 1.59
N ARG A 201 -17.17 3.25 1.36
CA ARG A 201 -16.49 4.37 0.69
C ARG A 201 -15.42 5.00 1.57
N GLU A 202 -15.68 5.14 2.87
CA GLU A 202 -14.73 5.70 3.84
C GLU A 202 -13.40 4.92 3.83
N ILE A 203 -13.45 3.59 3.98
CA ILE A 203 -12.22 2.77 3.99
C ILE A 203 -11.46 2.82 2.65
N LEU A 204 -12.18 3.00 1.54
CA LEU A 204 -11.60 3.10 0.21
C LEU A 204 -10.98 4.49 -0.06
N GLY A 205 -11.30 5.53 0.72
CA GLY A 205 -10.85 6.90 0.45
C GLY A 205 -11.39 7.43 -0.88
N HIS A 206 -12.68 7.24 -1.15
CA HIS A 206 -13.36 7.78 -2.33
C HIS A 206 -14.07 9.11 -1.97
N GLU A 207 -13.91 10.17 -2.78
CA GLU A 207 -14.69 11.41 -2.64
C GLU A 207 -16.17 11.21 -2.99
N ILE A 208 -17.03 12.05 -2.40
CA ILE A 208 -18.34 12.33 -2.97
C ILE A 208 -18.12 13.36 -4.11
N GLY A 209 -18.03 12.88 -5.37
CA GLY A 209 -18.14 13.73 -6.57
C GLY A 209 -16.94 14.60 -7.00
N SER A 210 -15.74 14.02 -7.16
CA SER A 210 -14.48 14.71 -7.53
C SER A 210 -14.53 15.48 -8.87
N PRO A 211 -14.02 16.75 -8.93
CA PRO A 211 -12.66 17.00 -9.46
C PRO A 211 -11.94 18.27 -8.91
N VAL A 212 -10.73 18.11 -8.35
CA VAL A 212 -9.66 19.13 -8.15
C VAL A 212 -10.00 20.42 -7.37
N THR A 213 -9.43 20.55 -6.15
CA THR A 213 -8.89 21.76 -5.45
C THR A 213 -8.88 21.45 -3.94
N LEU A 214 -7.96 21.86 -3.06
CA LEU A 214 -6.87 22.84 -3.11
C LEU A 214 -6.01 22.63 -1.85
N GLU A 215 -4.71 22.89 -2.01
CA GLU A 215 -3.76 23.38 -1.02
C GLU A 215 -4.36 23.77 0.34
N ASN A 216 -3.92 23.09 1.41
CA ASN A 216 -3.36 23.71 2.63
C ASN A 216 -3.07 22.62 3.68
N TYR A 217 -1.80 22.49 4.06
CA TYR A 217 -1.40 21.75 5.26
C TYR A 217 -1.92 22.49 6.50
N VAL A 218 -3.08 22.06 6.99
CA VAL A 218 -3.48 22.24 8.39
C VAL A 218 -3.74 20.85 8.94
N ALA A 219 -3.36 20.58 10.19
CA ALA A 219 -3.65 19.34 10.86
C ALA A 219 -5.17 19.16 10.99
N ILE A 220 -5.79 18.64 9.94
CA ILE A 220 -7.18 18.18 9.96
C ILE A 220 -7.19 17.03 10.96
N ASP A 221 -8.04 17.12 11.97
CA ASP A 221 -8.38 16.01 12.84
C ASP A 221 -9.02 14.93 11.96
N ARG A 222 -8.20 13.98 11.47
CA ARG A 222 -8.63 12.98 10.50
C ARG A 222 -9.36 11.89 11.26
N PRO A 223 -10.63 11.58 10.92
CA PRO A 223 -11.36 10.53 11.61
C PRO A 223 -10.62 9.21 11.45
N VAL A 224 -10.37 8.53 12.57
CA VAL A 224 -9.80 7.18 12.57
C VAL A 224 -10.87 6.21 12.07
N ILE A 225 -10.58 5.56 10.95
CA ILE A 225 -11.45 4.54 10.37
C ILE A 225 -11.20 3.22 11.10
N ASP A 226 -12.18 2.78 11.89
CA ASP A 226 -12.10 1.55 12.67
C ASP A 226 -13.11 0.50 12.16
N PHE A 227 -12.59 -0.49 11.42
CA PHE A 227 -13.33 -1.67 10.96
C PHE A 227 -12.55 -2.96 11.23
N VAL A 228 -11.79 -2.99 12.33
CA VAL A 228 -10.95 -4.15 12.69
C VAL A 228 -11.80 -5.39 12.92
N ASP A 229 -13.00 -5.23 13.49
CA ASP A 229 -13.92 -6.34 13.80
C ASP A 229 -14.68 -6.86 12.57
N VAL A 230 -14.47 -6.23 11.40
CA VAL A 230 -15.12 -6.63 10.15
C VAL A 230 -14.12 -7.40 9.29
N GLY A 231 -13.99 -8.71 9.55
CA GLY A 231 -13.01 -9.61 8.93
C GLY A 231 -13.65 -10.76 8.16
#